data_AF-U5NCF1-F1
#
_entry.id   AF-U5NCF1-F1
#
_cell.length_a   1.000
_cell.length_b   1.000
_cell.length_c   1.000
_cell.angle_alpha   90.00
_cell.angle_beta   90.00
_cell.angle_gamma   90.00
#
_symmetry.space_group_name_H-M   'P 1'
#
loop_
_entity.id
_entity.type
_entity.pdbx_description
1 polymer ?
#
loop_
_entity_poly.entity_id
_entity_poly.type
_entity_poly.pdbx_seq_one_letter_code
_entity_poly.pdbx_strand_id
1 'polypeptide(L)'
;MQDHYARLGVHCNATMAEIKQAFRRQAALHHPDRNPSPDAATRFRAVQQSYEVLSDPERRKAYDDLRQRKLLDDPLPVAASLWRDYVRDLRRSFTSTTLPPSL
;
A
#
# COMPACT_ATOMS: atom_id res chain seq x y z
N MET A 1 10.48 3.04 2.10
CA MET A 1 10.20 1.57 2.12
C MET A 1 8.72 1.45 1.75
N GLN A 2 8.40 0.90 0.57
CA GLN A 2 6.99 0.86 0.12
C GLN A 2 6.25 -0.28 0.83
N ASP A 3 5.09 0.03 1.41
CA ASP A 3 4.25 -0.93 2.12
C ASP A 3 3.75 -2.06 1.22
N HIS A 4 3.71 -3.29 1.75
CA HIS A 4 3.23 -4.47 0.99
C HIS A 4 1.75 -4.33 0.60
N TYR A 5 0.94 -3.73 1.47
CA TYR A 5 -0.47 -3.41 1.19
C TYR A 5 -0.61 -2.41 0.04
N ALA A 6 0.20 -1.35 0.03
CA ALA A 6 0.21 -0.35 -1.03
C ALA A 6 0.64 -0.94 -2.38
N ARG A 7 1.62 -1.85 -2.39
CA ARG A 7 2.06 -2.56 -3.61
C ARG A 7 0.98 -3.44 -4.23
N LEU A 8 0.13 -4.04 -3.40
CA LEU A 8 -1.03 -4.81 -3.87
C LEU A 8 -2.25 -3.92 -4.15
N GLY A 9 -2.23 -2.65 -3.74
CA GLY A 9 -3.36 -1.73 -3.88
C GLY A 9 -4.54 -2.11 -2.98
N VAL A 10 -4.26 -2.65 -1.80
CA VAL A 10 -5.27 -3.07 -0.82
C VAL A 10 -5.06 -2.36 0.52
N HIS A 11 -6.11 -2.30 1.34
CA HIS A 11 -6.04 -1.72 2.67
C HIS A 11 -5.30 -2.64 3.67
N CYS A 12 -4.76 -2.11 4.76
CA CYS A 12 -4.11 -2.92 5.80
C CYS A 12 -5.05 -3.94 6.47
N ASN A 13 -6.34 -3.61 6.55
CA ASN A 13 -7.39 -4.50 7.04
C ASN A 13 -7.89 -5.49 5.97
N ALA A 14 -7.26 -5.56 4.79
CA ALA A 14 -7.71 -6.46 3.73
C ALA A 14 -7.69 -7.92 4.20
N THR A 15 -8.76 -8.63 3.86
CA THR A 15 -8.90 -10.06 4.08
C THR A 15 -7.96 -10.83 3.16
N MET A 16 -7.69 -12.09 3.51
CA MET A 16 -6.88 -12.98 2.67
C MET A 16 -7.47 -13.15 1.26
N ALA A 17 -8.79 -13.12 1.14
CA ALA A 17 -9.49 -13.20 -0.15
C ALA A 17 -9.20 -11.98 -1.03
N GLU A 18 -9.24 -10.78 -0.46
CA GLU A 18 -8.94 -9.52 -1.15
C GLU A 18 -7.47 -9.45 -1.59
N ILE A 19 -6.55 -9.90 -0.73
CA ILE A 19 -5.11 -9.99 -1.03
C ILE A 19 -4.88 -10.92 -2.23
N LYS A 20 -5.49 -12.12 -2.22
CA LYS A 20 -5.42 -13.06 -3.36
C LYS A 20 -6.04 -12.49 -4.64
N GLN A 21 -7.16 -11.77 -4.53
CA GLN A 21 -7.78 -11.13 -5.68
C GLN A 21 -6.94 -9.99 -6.24
N ALA A 22 -6.33 -9.18 -5.38
CA ALA A 22 -5.43 -8.11 -5.77
C ALA A 22 -4.16 -8.65 -6.44
N PHE A 23 -3.55 -9.69 -5.89
CA PHE A 23 -2.40 -10.37 -6.50
C PHE A 23 -2.72 -10.85 -7.92
N ARG A 24 -3.85 -11.53 -8.12
CA ARG A 24 -4.27 -11.99 -9.46
C ARG A 24 -4.45 -10.85 -10.46
N ARG A 25 -5.05 -9.73 -10.03
CA ARG A 25 -5.23 -8.53 -10.86
C ARG A 25 -3.88 -7.91 -11.24
N GLN A 26 -3.00 -7.71 -10.27
CA GLN A 26 -1.68 -7.12 -10.48
C GLN A 26 -0.76 -8.02 -11.33
N ALA A 27 -0.81 -9.34 -11.12
CA ALA A 27 -0.09 -10.32 -11.91
C ALA A 27 -0.52 -10.29 -13.38
N ALA A 28 -1.83 -10.17 -13.66
CA ALA A 28 -2.34 -10.05 -15.02
C ALA A 28 -1.94 -8.72 -15.69
N LEU A 29 -1.85 -7.63 -14.93
CA LEU A 29 -1.46 -6.30 -15.42
C LEU A 29 0.04 -6.17 -15.72
N HIS A 30 0.88 -6.88 -14.95
CA HIS A 30 2.33 -6.84 -15.06
C HIS A 30 2.95 -8.09 -15.68
N HIS A 31 2.14 -8.96 -16.29
CA HIS A 31 2.65 -10.15 -16.93
C HIS A 31 3.55 -9.77 -18.13
N PRO A 32 4.79 -10.29 -18.21
CA PRO A 32 5.76 -9.89 -19.25
C PRO A 32 5.30 -10.20 -20.67
N ASP A 33 4.40 -11.18 -20.83
CA ASP A 33 3.80 -11.54 -22.13
C ASP A 33 2.77 -10.51 -22.62
N ARG A 34 2.10 -9.80 -21.70
CA ARG A 34 1.02 -8.84 -22.03
C ARG A 34 1.47 -7.39 -21.89
N ASN A 35 2.57 -7.16 -21.20
CA ASN A 35 3.09 -5.84 -20.91
C ASN A 35 4.58 -5.76 -21.32
N PRO A 36 4.89 -5.14 -22.47
CA PRO A 36 6.27 -5.01 -22.97
C PRO A 36 7.08 -3.93 -22.24
N SER A 37 6.56 -3.37 -21.14
CA SER A 37 7.28 -2.38 -20.36
C SER A 37 8.51 -3.01 -19.68
N PRO A 38 9.68 -2.35 -19.73
CA PRO A 38 10.88 -2.82 -19.03
C PRO A 38 10.69 -2.91 -17.50
N ASP A 39 9.74 -2.16 -16.95
CA ASP A 39 9.41 -2.17 -15.53
C ASP A 39 8.45 -3.30 -15.12
N ALA A 40 7.84 -3.99 -16.07
CA ALA A 40 6.82 -5.01 -15.79
C ALA A 40 7.39 -6.15 -14.91
N ALA A 41 8.59 -6.63 -15.24
CA ALA A 41 9.27 -7.66 -14.46
C ALA A 41 9.59 -7.20 -13.03
N THR A 42 10.03 -5.95 -12.86
CA THR A 42 10.34 -5.37 -11.55
C THR A 42 9.09 -5.22 -10.70
N ARG A 43 7.99 -4.72 -11.29
CA ARG A 43 6.69 -4.59 -10.60
C ARG A 43 6.10 -5.95 -10.25
N PHE A 44 6.19 -6.92 -11.16
CA PHE A 44 5.73 -8.29 -10.91
C PHE A 44 6.47 -8.92 -9.72
N ARG A 45 7.79 -8.80 -9.66
CA ARG A 45 8.59 -9.26 -8.52
C ARG A 45 8.18 -8.57 -7.22
N ALA A 46 7.94 -7.26 -7.24
CA ALA A 46 7.50 -6.51 -6.06
C ALA A 46 6.11 -6.95 -5.56
N VAL A 47 5.19 -7.24 -6.49
CA VAL A 47 3.85 -7.80 -6.20
C VAL A 47 3.96 -9.20 -5.61
N GLN A 48 4.81 -10.05 -6.18
CA GLN A 48 5.05 -11.42 -5.70
C GLN A 48 5.62 -11.43 -4.28
N GLN A 49 6.64 -10.61 -4.00
CA GLN A 49 7.19 -10.46 -2.65
C GLN A 49 6.14 -9.99 -1.64
N SER A 50 5.27 -9.06 -2.04
CA SER A 50 4.22 -8.55 -1.16
C SER A 50 3.18 -9.61 -0.86
N TYR A 51 2.82 -10.42 -1.85
CA TYR A 51 1.93 -11.57 -1.65
C TYR A 51 2.57 -12.63 -0.75
N GLU A 52 3.86 -12.94 -0.89
CA GLU A 52 4.54 -13.93 -0.06
C GLU A 52 4.51 -13.56 1.43
N VAL A 53 4.68 -12.28 1.76
CA VAL A 53 4.60 -11.79 3.14
C VAL A 53 3.15 -11.76 3.65
N LEU A 54 2.20 -11.33 2.83
CA LEU A 54 0.81 -11.12 3.25
C LEU A 54 -0.08 -12.36 3.17
N SER A 55 0.33 -13.39 2.42
CA SER A 55 -0.41 -14.64 2.24
C SER A 55 -0.25 -15.62 3.41
N ASP A 56 0.86 -15.52 4.13
CA ASP A 56 1.13 -16.31 5.32
C ASP A 56 0.67 -15.53 6.57
N PRO A 57 -0.24 -16.09 7.41
CA PRO A 57 -0.73 -15.42 8.60
C PRO A 57 0.36 -15.06 9.62
N GLU A 58 1.38 -15.90 9.80
CA GLU A 58 2.48 -15.66 10.74
C GLU A 58 3.40 -14.56 10.22
N ARG A 59 3.76 -14.61 8.93
CA ARG A 59 4.60 -13.57 8.29
C ARG A 59 3.88 -12.23 8.22
N ARG A 60 2.58 -12.25 7.95
CA ARG A 60 1.71 -11.06 7.98
C ARG A 60 1.70 -10.46 9.38
N LYS A 61 1.48 -11.27 10.41
CA LYS A 61 1.49 -10.80 11.81
C LYS A 61 2.84 -10.19 12.18
N ALA A 62 3.95 -10.86 11.87
CA ALA A 62 5.29 -10.33 12.12
C ALA A 62 5.56 -9.01 11.38
N TYR A 63 5.06 -8.88 10.15
CA TYR A 63 5.13 -7.64 9.38
C TYR A 63 4.27 -6.53 10.01
N ASP A 64 3.04 -6.84 10.43
CA ASP A 64 2.13 -5.90 11.07
C ASP A 64 2.69 -5.43 12.43
N ASP A 65 3.25 -6.33 13.23
CA ASP A 65 3.94 -6.02 14.49
C ASP A 65 5.17 -5.12 14.26
N LEU A 66 5.98 -5.42 13.24
CA LEU A 66 7.12 -4.58 12.85
C LEU A 66 6.66 -3.20 12.36
N ARG A 67 5.59 -3.16 11.57
CA ARG A 67 5.01 -1.93 11.04
C ARG A 67 4.46 -1.05 12.16
N GLN A 68 3.78 -1.65 13.13
CA GLN A 68 3.26 -0.96 14.30
C GLN A 68 4.38 -0.46 15.23
N ARG A 69 5.47 -1.22 15.38
CA ARG A 69 6.68 -0.80 16.10
C ARG A 69 7.41 0.34 15.41
N LYS A 70 7.60 0.26 14.08
CA LYS A 70 8.19 1.37 13.31
C LYS A 70 7.40 2.67 13.39
N LEU A 71 6.07 2.59 13.56
CA LEU A 71 5.24 3.76 13.81
C LEU A 71 5.51 4.38 15.19
N LEU A 72 5.92 3.57 16.17
CA LEU A 72 6.24 4.01 17.52
C LEU A 72 7.63 4.67 17.62
N ASP A 73 8.55 4.39 16.68
CA ASP A 73 9.93 4.89 16.73
C ASP A 73 10.12 6.32 16.15
N ASP A 74 9.25 6.81 15.24
CA ASP A 74 9.35 8.18 14.68
C ASP A 74 7.99 8.72 14.14
N PRO A 75 7.17 9.41 14.95
CA PRO A 75 5.81 9.78 14.57
C PRO A 75 5.71 10.97 13.59
N LEU A 76 6.71 11.87 13.58
CA LEU A 76 6.65 13.14 12.85
C LEU A 76 6.78 13.00 11.32
N PRO A 77 7.68 12.17 10.76
CA PRO A 77 7.79 12.01 9.31
C PRO A 77 6.57 11.31 8.70
N VAL A 78 5.99 10.35 9.43
CA VAL A 78 4.81 9.59 9.01
C VAL A 78 3.56 10.46 9.03
N ALA A 79 3.36 11.24 10.10
CA ALA A 79 2.27 12.22 10.16
C ALA A 79 2.39 13.25 9.03
N ALA A 80 3.61 13.73 8.73
CA ALA A 80 3.86 14.69 7.66
C ALA A 80 3.64 14.11 6.25
N SER A 81 3.89 12.82 6.00
CA SER A 81 3.58 12.20 4.70
C SER A 81 2.07 11.96 4.53
N LEU A 82 1.39 11.51 5.59
CA LEU A 82 -0.06 11.27 5.56
C LEU A 82 -0.85 12.58 5.37
N TRP A 83 -0.43 13.67 6.03
CA TRP A 83 -1.00 15.00 5.81
C TRP A 83 -0.79 15.49 4.37
N ARG A 84 0.38 15.25 3.79
CA ARG A 84 0.73 15.73 2.44
C ARG A 84 -0.08 15.04 1.35
N ASP A 85 -0.32 13.74 1.51
CA ASP A 85 -1.14 12.97 0.58
C ASP A 85 -2.64 13.27 0.78
N TYR A 86 -3.11 13.46 2.02
CA TYR A 86 -4.47 13.94 2.32
C TYR A 86 -4.76 15.32 1.72
N VAL A 87 -3.85 16.29 1.88
CA VAL A 87 -3.99 17.65 1.31
C VAL A 87 -3.93 17.64 -0.23
N ARG A 88 -3.15 16.71 -0.81
CA ARG A 88 -3.08 16.54 -2.27
C ARG A 88 -4.40 15.98 -2.84
N ASP A 89 -5.02 15.03 -2.16
CA ASP A 89 -6.31 14.45 -2.57
C ASP A 89 -7.49 15.41 -2.31
N LEU A 90 -7.43 16.22 -1.24
CA LEU A 90 -8.38 17.30 -0.98
C LEU A 90 -8.35 18.38 -2.07
N ARG A 91 -7.17 18.72 -2.59
CA ARG A 91 -7.03 19.68 -3.69
C ARG A 91 -7.61 19.16 -5.01
N ARG A 92 -7.76 17.84 -5.17
CA ARG A 92 -8.44 17.22 -6.32
C ARG A 92 -9.95 17.13 -6.17
N SER A 93 -10.50 17.36 -4.98
CA SER A 93 -11.90 16.99 -4.69
C SER A 93 -12.82 18.10 -4.19
N PHE A 94 -12.35 19.28 -3.76
CA PHE A 94 -13.27 20.32 -3.26
C PHE A 94 -12.92 21.76 -3.69
N THR A 95 -13.54 22.19 -4.78
CA THR A 95 -14.12 23.54 -4.85
C THR A 95 -15.35 23.59 -3.94
N SER A 96 -15.17 23.54 -2.62
CA SER A 96 -16.13 24.13 -1.67
C SER A 96 -15.58 24.08 -0.25
N THR A 97 -15.44 25.26 0.33
CA THR A 97 -15.30 25.64 1.74
C THR A 97 -15.80 24.59 2.75
N THR A 98 -14.93 24.18 3.69
CA THR A 98 -15.16 24.18 5.16
C THR A 98 -13.88 23.69 5.87
N LEU A 99 -13.36 24.49 6.81
CA LEU A 99 -12.18 24.20 7.63
C LEU A 99 -12.47 23.10 8.67
N PRO A 100 -11.58 22.12 8.89
CA PRO A 100 -11.67 21.21 10.05
C PRO A 100 -11.08 21.84 11.33
N PRO A 101 -11.54 21.41 12.53
CA PRO A 101 -11.15 22.00 13.80
C PRO A 101 -9.77 21.52 14.26
N SER A 102 -9.09 22.39 15.01
CA SER A 102 -7.82 22.14 15.67
C SER A 102 -7.98 21.15 16.82
N LEU A 103 -7.09 20.16 16.91
CA LEU A 103 -6.44 19.67 18.14
C LEU A 103 -5.17 18.90 17.76
#